data_AF-A0A5S3YLS4-F1
#
_entry.id   AF-A0A5S3YLS4-F1
#
_cell.length_a   1.000
_cell.length_b   1.000
_cell.length_c   1.000
_cell.angle_alpha   90.00
_cell.angle_beta   90.00
_cell.angle_gamma   90.00
#
_symmetry.space_group_name_H-M   'P 1'
#
loop_
_entity.id
_entity.type
_entity.pdbx_description
1 polymer ?
#
loop_
_entity_poly.entity_id
_entity_poly.type
_entity_poly.pdbx_seq_one_letter_code
_entity_poly.pdbx_strand_id
1 'polypeptide(L)'
;YNCSDSTRNDYKEYHGARSALNDAHHHVQTASLLFEAYLGHKPYFNKKIIQNVHYGLNMDQAFYENGEVYFGDGDYLFYPMVSLDVVAHEIAHGFTEEYGSNTPKSMLTGQARAINEAFSDMAGEA
;
A
#
# COMPACT_ATOMS: atom_id res chain seq x y z
N TYR A 1 3.50 -0.86 19.85
CA TYR A 1 3.10 -1.74 20.96
C TYR A 1 4.35 -2.17 21.72
N ASN A 2 4.24 -2.52 23.00
CA ASN A 2 5.40 -2.93 23.80
C ASN A 2 5.56 -4.45 23.72
N CYS A 3 6.62 -4.91 23.04
CA CYS A 3 6.89 -6.34 22.90
C CYS A 3 7.27 -7.02 24.22
N SER A 4 7.65 -6.26 25.25
CA SER A 4 7.90 -6.79 26.59
C SER A 4 6.60 -7.18 27.31
N ASP A 5 5.47 -6.57 26.93
CA ASP A 5 4.18 -6.79 27.56
C ASP A 5 3.34 -7.84 26.79
N SER A 6 3.53 -7.96 25.47
CA SER A 6 2.80 -8.91 24.61
C SER A 6 3.58 -9.28 23.35
N THR A 7 3.46 -10.54 22.92
CA THR A 7 3.94 -10.99 21.60
C THR A 7 2.96 -10.71 20.46
N ARG A 8 1.79 -10.15 20.78
CA ARG A 8 0.72 -9.81 19.84
C ARG A 8 0.39 -8.34 19.96
N ASN A 9 0.45 -7.63 18.84
CA ASN A 9 -0.23 -6.34 18.69
C ASN A 9 -1.69 -6.61 18.33
N ASP A 10 -2.64 -6.21 19.16
CA ASP A 10 -4.08 -6.29 18.90
C ASP A 10 -4.71 -4.90 18.75
N TYR A 11 -3.89 -3.85 18.74
CA TYR A 11 -4.34 -2.49 18.51
C TYR A 11 -4.64 -2.27 17.01
N LYS A 12 -5.84 -1.87 16.62
CA LYS A 12 -7.13 -1.99 17.34
C LYS A 12 -8.13 -2.70 16.44
N GLU A 13 -9.11 -3.36 17.04
CA GLU A 13 -10.31 -3.76 16.30
C GLU A 13 -11.11 -2.50 15.94
N TYR A 14 -11.40 -2.32 14.67
CA TYR A 14 -12.16 -1.17 14.19
C TYR A 14 -12.87 -1.54 12.89
N HIS A 15 -14.14 -1.16 12.81
CA HIS A 15 -14.94 -1.27 11.59
C HIS A 15 -14.82 -2.65 10.90
N GLY A 16 -15.03 -3.71 11.67
CA GLY A 16 -14.97 -5.10 11.19
C GLY A 16 -13.57 -5.71 11.06
N ALA A 17 -12.50 -4.92 10.96
CA ALA A 17 -11.12 -5.40 10.94
C ALA A 17 -10.58 -5.68 12.35
N ARG A 18 -9.67 -6.65 12.45
CA ARG A 18 -9.04 -7.06 13.74
C ARG A 18 -7.84 -6.19 14.11
N SER A 19 -6.93 -5.94 13.18
CA SER A 19 -5.83 -5.01 13.39
C SER A 19 -5.28 -4.57 12.04
N ALA A 20 -5.77 -3.44 11.54
CA ALA A 20 -5.35 -2.92 10.25
C ALA A 20 -3.84 -2.62 10.20
N LEU A 21 -3.24 -2.26 11.35
CA LEU A 21 -1.80 -2.04 11.49
C LEU A 21 -0.97 -3.30 11.21
N ASN A 22 -1.43 -4.45 11.69
CA ASN A 22 -0.72 -5.71 11.47
C ASN A 22 -0.82 -6.14 10.01
N ASP A 23 -2.02 -6.04 9.43
CA ASP A 23 -2.29 -6.42 8.04
C ASP A 23 -1.46 -5.54 7.10
N ALA A 24 -1.53 -4.22 7.23
CA ALA A 24 -0.73 -3.30 6.42
C ALA A 24 0.77 -3.62 6.51
N HIS A 25 1.28 -3.80 7.74
CA HIS A 25 2.71 -4.06 7.95
C HIS A 25 3.18 -5.36 7.29
N HIS A 26 2.37 -6.41 7.38
CA HIS A 26 2.65 -7.70 6.74
C HIS A 26 2.51 -7.62 5.21
N HIS A 27 1.46 -6.98 4.70
CA HIS A 27 1.17 -6.89 3.27
C HIS A 27 2.20 -6.04 2.52
N VAL A 28 2.67 -4.92 3.10
CA VAL A 28 3.75 -4.14 2.51
C VAL A 28 5.06 -4.94 2.41
N GLN A 29 5.37 -5.75 3.43
CA GLN A 29 6.55 -6.63 3.37
C GLN A 29 6.38 -7.68 2.26
N THR A 30 5.19 -8.27 2.17
CA THR A 30 4.87 -9.27 1.13
C THR A 30 5.02 -8.68 -0.27
N ALA A 31 4.40 -7.53 -0.54
CA ALA A 31 4.53 -6.83 -1.81
C ALA A 31 5.97 -6.42 -2.12
N SER A 32 6.70 -5.92 -1.11
CA SER A 32 8.12 -5.56 -1.29
C SER A 32 8.99 -6.75 -1.69
N LEU A 33 8.74 -7.92 -1.09
CA LEU A 33 9.45 -9.15 -1.41
C LEU A 33 9.08 -9.67 -2.80
N LEU A 34 7.82 -9.52 -3.22
CA LEU A 34 7.39 -9.83 -4.59
C LEU A 34 8.21 -9.03 -5.61
N PHE A 35 8.26 -7.70 -5.47
CA PHE A 35 9.02 -6.83 -6.36
C PHE A 35 10.52 -7.16 -6.37
N GLU A 36 11.12 -7.37 -5.19
CA GLU A 36 12.54 -7.71 -5.08
C GLU A 36 12.85 -9.07 -5.73
N ALA A 37 12.01 -10.08 -5.49
CA ALA A 37 12.24 -11.43 -5.98
C ALA A 37 12.04 -11.55 -7.51
N TYR A 38 11.02 -10.90 -8.06
CA TYR A 38 10.64 -11.10 -9.47
C TYR A 38 11.11 -9.99 -10.39
N LEU A 39 11.27 -8.76 -9.90
CA LEU A 39 11.73 -7.62 -10.70
C LEU A 39 13.15 -7.15 -10.30
N GLY A 40 13.78 -7.78 -9.31
CA GLY A 40 15.16 -7.48 -8.90
C GLY A 40 15.34 -6.18 -8.12
N HIS A 41 14.25 -5.49 -7.81
CA HIS A 41 14.25 -4.18 -7.18
C HIS A 41 13.19 -4.10 -6.09
N LYS A 42 13.56 -3.53 -4.94
CA LYS A 42 12.57 -3.08 -3.95
C LYS A 42 11.76 -1.93 -4.54
N PRO A 43 10.48 -1.81 -4.15
CA PRO A 43 9.60 -0.79 -4.71
C PRO A 43 10.14 0.62 -4.52
N TYR A 44 10.72 0.94 -3.35
CA TYR A 44 11.32 2.25 -3.10
C TYR A 44 12.85 2.12 -2.94
N PHE A 45 13.62 2.87 -3.73
CA PHE A 45 15.08 2.82 -3.71
C PHE A 45 15.65 3.59 -2.50
N ASN A 46 16.40 2.89 -1.64
CA ASN A 46 17.08 3.44 -0.47
C ASN A 46 16.20 4.27 0.49
N LYS A 47 14.90 3.98 0.53
CA LYS A 47 13.92 4.63 1.40
C LYS A 47 13.10 3.58 2.14
N LYS A 48 12.57 3.97 3.30
CA LYS A 48 11.59 3.16 4.02
C LYS A 48 10.21 3.43 3.45
N ILE A 49 9.36 2.41 3.45
CA ILE A 49 7.95 2.54 3.09
C ILE A 49 7.21 3.00 4.34
N ILE A 50 6.67 4.22 4.31
CA ILE A 50 5.85 4.77 5.38
C ILE A 50 4.39 4.41 5.10
N GLN A 51 3.73 3.85 6.11
CA GLN A 51 2.36 3.34 6.02
C GLN A 51 1.50 4.10 7.02
N ASN A 52 0.55 4.88 6.50
CA ASN A 52 -0.35 5.70 7.28
C ASN A 52 -1.71 4.99 7.37
N VAL A 53 -1.86 4.15 8.39
CA VAL A 53 -3.11 3.39 8.67
C VAL A 53 -4.01 4.19 9.61
N HIS A 54 -5.32 3.97 9.54
CA HIS A 54 -6.34 4.78 10.23
C HIS A 54 -6.31 6.23 9.74
N TYR A 55 -6.07 6.43 8.44
CA TYR A 55 -5.92 7.75 7.86
C TYR A 55 -7.28 8.42 7.63
N GLY A 56 -7.37 9.69 8.04
CA GLY A 56 -8.59 10.49 7.90
C GLY A 56 -9.73 10.07 8.84
N LEU A 57 -10.94 10.55 8.53
CA LEU A 57 -12.17 10.19 9.23
C LEU A 57 -13.15 9.67 8.19
N ASN A 58 -13.65 8.44 8.37
CA ASN A 58 -14.57 7.78 7.43
C ASN A 58 -14.05 7.83 5.98
N MET A 59 -12.73 7.65 5.82
CA MET A 59 -12.07 7.70 4.52
C MET A 59 -12.19 6.34 3.83
N ASP A 60 -12.85 6.31 2.69
CA ASP A 60 -13.14 5.12 1.88
C ASP A 60 -12.14 4.95 0.73
N GLN A 61 -10.91 5.40 0.93
CA GLN A 61 -9.84 5.37 -0.06
C GLN A 61 -8.53 4.86 0.53
N ALA A 62 -7.75 4.23 -0.33
CA ALA A 62 -6.31 4.04 -0.19
C ALA A 62 -5.63 4.84 -1.30
N PHE A 63 -4.43 5.34 -1.04
CA PHE A 63 -3.64 6.02 -2.07
C PHE A 63 -2.15 6.05 -1.73
N TYR A 64 -1.34 6.06 -2.78
CA TYR A 64 0.06 6.42 -2.77
C TYR A 64 0.26 7.92 -3.00
N GLU A 65 1.09 8.55 -2.18
CA GLU A 65 1.53 9.92 -2.39
C GLU A 65 2.95 10.15 -1.86
N ASN A 66 3.83 10.71 -2.70
CA ASN A 66 5.17 11.17 -2.34
C ASN A 66 6.06 10.15 -1.59
N GLY A 67 5.98 8.86 -1.95
CA GLY A 67 6.77 7.80 -1.30
C GLY A 67 6.13 7.21 -0.04
N GLU A 68 4.89 7.55 0.25
CA GLU A 68 4.11 7.01 1.36
C GLU A 68 2.80 6.42 0.87
N VAL A 69 2.25 5.48 1.64
CA VAL A 69 0.93 4.89 1.38
C VAL A 69 -0.02 5.22 2.53
N TYR A 70 -1.26 5.52 2.19
CA TYR A 70 -2.31 5.95 3.11
C TYR A 70 -3.49 5.02 2.99
N PHE A 71 -4.00 4.53 4.12
CA PHE A 71 -5.10 3.58 4.17
C PHE A 71 -6.19 4.10 5.11
N GLY A 72 -7.33 4.44 4.52
CA GLY A 72 -8.52 4.81 5.25
C GLY A 72 -9.15 3.61 5.98
N ASP A 73 -9.90 3.92 7.03
CA ASP A 73 -10.65 2.91 7.80
C ASP A 73 -11.96 2.48 7.11
N GLY A 74 -12.28 3.05 5.95
CA GLY A 74 -13.54 2.85 5.27
C GLY A 74 -14.70 3.58 5.95
N ASP A 75 -15.89 3.41 5.35
CA ASP A 75 -17.18 3.87 5.88
C ASP A 75 -18.28 2.90 5.43
N TYR A 76 -19.42 3.35 4.94
CA TYR A 76 -20.53 2.44 4.63
C TYR A 76 -20.21 1.33 3.62
N LEU A 77 -19.29 1.55 2.68
CA LEU A 77 -19.02 0.62 1.57
C LEU A 77 -17.85 -0.33 1.80
N PHE A 78 -16.84 0.09 2.58
CA PHE A 78 -15.57 -0.60 2.68
C PHE A 78 -15.16 -0.78 4.14
N TYR A 79 -14.54 -1.92 4.43
CA TYR A 79 -13.74 -2.11 5.63
C TYR A 79 -12.42 -1.32 5.51
N PRO A 80 -11.58 -1.26 6.57
CA PRO A 80 -10.25 -0.67 6.47
C PRO A 80 -9.48 -1.21 5.27
N MET A 81 -8.97 -0.30 4.44
CA MET A 81 -8.45 -0.60 3.11
C MET A 81 -7.01 -1.12 3.13
N VAL A 82 -6.79 -2.20 3.87
CA VAL A 82 -5.47 -2.82 4.09
C VAL A 82 -5.41 -4.26 3.61
N SER A 83 -6.28 -4.65 2.66
CA SER A 83 -6.19 -5.95 2.00
C SER A 83 -4.89 -6.05 1.19
N LEU A 84 -4.42 -7.28 0.97
CA LEU A 84 -3.13 -7.51 0.33
C LEU A 84 -3.08 -6.92 -1.09
N ASP A 85 -4.15 -7.06 -1.86
CA ASP A 85 -4.28 -6.53 -3.22
C ASP A 85 -4.20 -4.99 -3.26
N VAL A 86 -4.95 -4.29 -2.40
CA VAL A 86 -4.94 -2.83 -2.27
C VAL A 86 -3.56 -2.36 -1.81
N VAL A 87 -2.97 -3.02 -0.80
CA VAL A 87 -1.63 -2.65 -0.34
C VAL A 87 -0.59 -2.84 -1.44
N ALA A 88 -0.63 -3.95 -2.17
CA ALA A 88 0.28 -4.19 -3.30
C ALA A 88 0.05 -3.19 -4.45
N HIS A 89 -1.21 -2.83 -4.74
CA HIS A 89 -1.61 -1.80 -5.71
C HIS A 89 -0.97 -0.45 -5.37
N GLU A 90 -1.10 0.03 -4.12
CA GLU A 90 -0.50 1.32 -3.74
C GLU A 90 1.04 1.29 -3.74
N ILE A 91 1.64 0.15 -3.42
CA ILE A 91 3.10 -0.02 -3.49
C ILE A 91 3.57 -0.01 -4.94
N ALA A 92 2.79 -0.56 -5.87
CA ALA A 92 3.08 -0.61 -7.30
C ALA A 92 3.07 0.79 -7.95
N HIS A 93 2.26 1.72 -7.44
CA HIS A 93 2.33 3.12 -7.88
C HIS A 93 3.71 3.73 -7.61
N GLY A 94 4.26 3.54 -6.41
CA GLY A 94 5.60 4.04 -6.11
C GLY A 94 6.70 3.27 -6.85
N PHE A 95 6.54 1.97 -7.12
CA PHE A 95 7.42 1.24 -8.05
C PHE A 95 7.39 1.87 -9.45
N THR A 96 6.21 2.21 -9.95
CA THR A 96 6.02 2.84 -11.26
C THR A 96 6.60 4.26 -11.29
N GLU A 97 6.51 5.00 -10.18
CA GLU A 97 7.16 6.32 -10.06
C GLU A 97 8.68 6.21 -10.13
N GLU A 98 9.28 5.21 -9.45
CA GLU A 98 10.73 5.03 -9.39
C GLU A 98 11.32 4.45 -10.70
N TYR A 99 10.64 3.49 -11.32
CA TYR A 99 11.20 2.70 -12.43
C TYR A 99 10.42 2.79 -13.74
N GLY A 100 9.16 3.22 -13.70
CA GLY A 100 8.24 3.17 -14.85
C GLY A 100 8.44 4.28 -15.87
N SER A 101 9.01 5.42 -15.51
CA SER A 101 9.20 6.53 -16.45
C SER A 101 10.41 7.43 -16.13
N ASN A 102 11.11 7.88 -17.17
CA ASN A 102 12.13 8.94 -17.08
C ASN A 102 11.52 10.33 -16.81
N THR A 103 10.19 10.46 -16.84
CA THR A 103 9.45 11.68 -16.52
C THR A 103 8.29 11.34 -15.57
N PRO A 104 8.40 11.61 -14.25
CA PRO A 104 7.41 11.19 -13.25
C PRO A 104 5.96 11.60 -13.58
N LYS A 105 5.77 12.72 -14.30
CA LYS A 105 4.45 13.24 -14.67
C LYS A 105 3.82 12.59 -15.91
N SER A 106 4.56 11.83 -16.72
CA SER A 106 4.00 11.24 -17.94
C SER A 106 3.03 10.10 -17.65
N MET A 107 3.16 9.44 -16.50
CA MET A 107 2.28 8.37 -16.02
C MET A 107 0.98 8.89 -15.40
N LEU A 108 0.75 10.20 -15.35
CA LEU A 108 -0.38 10.80 -14.62
C LEU A 108 -1.55 11.23 -15.53
N THR A 109 -1.46 11.01 -16.86
CA THR A 109 -2.52 11.42 -17.79
C THR A 109 -2.79 10.41 -18.90
N GLY A 110 -4.01 10.46 -19.45
CA GLY A 110 -4.42 9.68 -20.62
C GLY A 110 -4.22 8.17 -20.47
N GLN A 111 -3.69 7.55 -21.51
CA GLN A 111 -3.43 6.10 -21.55
C GLN A 111 -2.33 5.66 -20.59
N ALA A 112 -1.33 6.50 -20.36
CA ALA A 112 -0.23 6.18 -19.44
C ALA A 112 -0.73 6.04 -18.01
N ARG A 113 -1.69 6.88 -17.58
CA ARG A 113 -2.36 6.69 -16.28
C ARG A 113 -3.12 5.38 -16.21
N ALA A 114 -3.88 5.04 -17.25
CA ALA A 114 -4.61 3.76 -17.27
C ALA A 114 -3.68 2.54 -17.20
N ILE A 115 -2.50 2.61 -17.83
CA ILE A 115 -1.49 1.55 -17.74
C ILE A 115 -0.87 1.49 -16.33
N ASN A 116 -0.62 2.64 -15.69
CA ASN A 116 -0.13 2.71 -14.31
C ASN A 116 -1.13 2.04 -13.34
N GLU A 117 -2.40 2.42 -13.38
CA GLU A 117 -3.47 1.77 -12.59
C GLU A 117 -3.56 0.26 -12.85
N ALA A 118 -3.59 -0.14 -14.13
CA ALA A 118 -3.69 -1.55 -14.49
C ALA A 118 -2.46 -2.35 -14.03
N PHE A 119 -1.26 -1.76 -14.03
CA PHE A 119 -0.07 -2.40 -13.47
C PHE A 119 -0.20 -2.57 -11.96
N SER A 120 -0.75 -1.58 -11.25
CA SER A 120 -1.04 -1.69 -9.83
C SER A 120 -2.06 -2.79 -9.52
N ASP A 121 -3.12 -2.92 -10.31
CA ASP A 121 -4.07 -4.04 -10.21
C ASP A 121 -3.39 -5.39 -10.44
N MET A 122 -2.56 -5.50 -11.49
CA MET A 122 -1.82 -6.74 -11.78
C MET A 122 -0.85 -7.10 -10.65
N ALA A 123 -0.26 -6.12 -9.97
CA ALA A 123 0.60 -6.34 -8.81
C ALA A 123 -0.21 -6.82 -7.58
N GLY A 124 -1.46 -6.41 -7.45
CA GLY A 124 -2.37 -6.92 -6.42
C GLY A 124 -2.70 -8.40 -6.55
N GLU A 125 -2.74 -8.90 -7.79
CA GLU A 125 -3.08 -10.30 -8.11
C GLU A 125 -1.87 -11.26 -8.14
N ALA A 126 -0.64 -10.72 -8.25
CA ALA A 126 0.59 -11.49 -8.45
C ALA A 126 1.15 -12.13 -7.17
#